data_AF-A0A2V8L9X9-F1
#
_entry.id   AF-A0A2V8L9X9-F1
#
_cell.length_a   1.000
_cell.length_b   1.000
_cell.length_c   1.000
_cell.angle_alpha   90.00
_cell.angle_beta   90.00
_cell.angle_gamma   90.00
#
_symmetry.space_group_name_H-M   'P 1'
#
loop_
_entity.id
_entity.type
_entity.pdbx_description
1 polymer ?
#
loop_
_entity_poly.entity_id
_entity_poly.type
_entity_poly.pdbx_seq_one_letter_code
_entity_poly.pdbx_strand_id
1 'polypeptide(L)'
;GEFKKGLSLMEQAIAEYPLALAYRNLAVYWNSEGDPVKGNEYTEKALALDPKDPYNLVFAAVFMAANGKKDEALKIARANMNLMPASYNLAAIFAQNGERDKALAMLRRHFYQYERYQSVRAKEMMEARVDAVFESIRFDRQFVALTNGSDGRLPIPMKAMPATQAAPNR
;
A
#
# COMPACT_ATOMS: atom_id res chain seq x y z
N GLY A 1 16.98 -3.22 -16.23
CA GLY A 1 16.37 -2.11 -15.47
C GLY A 1 16.48 -2.41 -14.00
N GLU A 2 16.69 -1.39 -13.17
CA GLU A 2 16.98 -1.52 -11.73
C GLU A 2 15.94 -2.34 -10.96
N PHE A 3 14.68 -2.37 -11.41
CA PHE A 3 13.61 -3.22 -10.86
C PHE A 3 13.95 -4.72 -10.83
N LYS A 4 14.48 -5.28 -11.92
CA LYS A 4 14.90 -6.70 -11.98
C LYS A 4 16.07 -6.98 -11.04
N LYS A 5 16.96 -6.01 -10.86
CA LYS A 5 18.08 -6.10 -9.91
C LYS A 5 17.57 -6.05 -8.46
N GLY A 6 16.62 -5.15 -8.17
CA GLY A 6 15.98 -5.05 -6.86
C GLY A 6 15.24 -6.33 -6.48
N LEU A 7 14.44 -6.90 -7.39
CA LEU A 7 13.79 -8.20 -7.20
C LEU A 7 14.82 -9.29 -6.88
N SER A 8 15.87 -9.41 -7.69
CA SER A 8 16.91 -10.43 -7.47
C SER A 8 17.61 -10.28 -6.12
N LEU A 9 17.88 -9.06 -5.67
CA LEU A 9 18.47 -8.81 -4.35
C LEU A 9 17.51 -9.22 -3.21
N MET A 10 16.21 -8.95 -3.34
CA MET A 10 15.21 -9.37 -2.36
C MET A 10 15.05 -10.90 -2.32
N GLU A 11 15.08 -11.56 -3.47
CA GLU A 11 15.04 -13.03 -3.59
C GLU A 11 16.29 -13.69 -2.99
N GLN A 12 17.48 -13.13 -3.21
CA GLN A 12 18.71 -13.60 -2.56
C GLN A 12 18.65 -13.39 -1.03
N ALA A 13 18.14 -12.24 -0.59
CA ALA A 13 18.03 -11.95 0.84
C ALA A 13 17.13 -12.96 1.57
N ILE A 14 15.98 -13.34 1.00
CA ILE A 14 15.11 -14.35 1.62
C ILE A 14 15.68 -15.76 1.56
N ALA A 15 16.54 -16.06 0.58
CA ALA A 15 17.22 -17.36 0.49
C ALA A 15 18.29 -17.51 1.57
N GLU A 16 19.00 -16.43 1.89
CA GLU A 16 20.02 -16.40 2.94
C GLU A 16 19.42 -16.25 4.34
N TYR A 17 18.49 -15.30 4.53
CA TYR A 17 17.89 -15.01 5.82
C TYR A 17 16.42 -14.55 5.68
N PRO A 18 15.45 -15.47 5.87
CA PRO A 18 14.04 -15.14 5.79
C PRO A 18 13.62 -14.10 6.84
N LEU A 19 13.21 -12.93 6.36
CA LEU A 19 12.69 -11.83 7.18
C LEU A 19 11.28 -11.46 6.75
N ALA A 20 10.41 -11.19 7.72
CA ALA A 20 9.06 -10.71 7.44
C ALA A 20 9.10 -9.43 6.58
N LEU A 21 10.05 -8.52 6.85
CA LEU A 21 10.25 -7.31 6.04
C LEU A 21 10.58 -7.63 4.57
N ALA A 22 11.44 -8.61 4.30
CA ALA A 22 11.82 -8.96 2.94
C ALA A 22 10.63 -9.57 2.17
N TYR A 23 9.85 -10.43 2.82
CA TYR A 23 8.61 -10.94 2.25
C TYR A 23 7.55 -9.84 2.02
N ARG A 24 7.42 -8.88 2.95
CA ARG A 24 6.53 -7.72 2.75
C ARG A 24 6.95 -6.88 1.54
N ASN A 25 8.25 -6.65 1.34
CA ASN A 25 8.74 -5.92 0.18
C ASN A 25 8.46 -6.66 -1.14
N LEU A 26 8.62 -8.00 -1.16
CA LEU A 26 8.24 -8.83 -2.31
C LEU A 26 6.73 -8.79 -2.56
N ALA A 27 5.91 -8.80 -1.52
CA ALA A 27 4.47 -8.67 -1.65
C ALA A 27 4.08 -7.33 -2.30
N VAL A 28 4.67 -6.21 -1.86
CA VAL A 28 4.46 -4.89 -2.46
C VAL A 28 4.93 -4.89 -3.93
N TYR A 29 6.10 -5.46 -4.22
CA TYR A 29 6.63 -5.56 -5.58
C TYR A 29 5.64 -6.27 -6.52
N TRP A 30 5.21 -7.49 -6.19
CA TRP A 30 4.33 -8.26 -7.06
C TRP A 30 2.94 -7.64 -7.21
N ASN A 31 2.41 -6.98 -6.18
CA ASN A 31 1.18 -6.19 -6.33
C ASN A 31 1.37 -5.00 -7.29
N SER A 32 2.51 -4.32 -7.25
CA SER A 32 2.81 -3.22 -8.17
C SER A 32 2.98 -3.68 -9.63
N GLU A 33 3.43 -4.92 -9.83
CA GLU A 33 3.52 -5.56 -11.16
C GLU A 33 2.15 -6.12 -11.65
N GLY A 34 1.08 -5.97 -10.85
CA GLY A 34 -0.25 -6.47 -11.20
C GLY A 34 -0.42 -7.97 -11.02
N ASP A 35 0.42 -8.62 -10.22
CA ASP A 35 0.30 -10.03 -9.82
C ASP A 35 -0.10 -10.13 -8.34
N PRO A 36 -1.39 -9.91 -8.01
CA PRO A 36 -1.88 -9.98 -6.63
C PRO A 36 -1.81 -11.41 -6.06
N VAL A 37 -1.74 -12.45 -6.91
CA VAL A 37 -1.61 -13.83 -6.45
C VAL A 37 -0.25 -14.02 -5.78
N LYS A 38 0.85 -13.69 -6.47
CA LYS A 38 2.19 -13.70 -5.84
C LYS A 38 2.29 -12.72 -4.69
N GLY A 39 1.67 -11.55 -4.82
CA GLY A 39 1.58 -10.57 -3.74
C GLY A 39 1.02 -11.16 -2.44
N ASN A 40 -0.08 -11.91 -2.55
CA ASN A 40 -0.71 -12.60 -1.43
C ASN A 40 0.17 -13.73 -0.87
N GLU A 41 0.79 -14.54 -1.73
CA GLU A 41 1.71 -15.62 -1.29
C GLU A 41 2.84 -15.08 -0.41
N TYR A 42 3.45 -13.95 -0.79
CA TYR A 42 4.51 -13.33 0.01
C TYR A 42 3.97 -12.67 1.28
N THR A 43 2.75 -12.14 1.25
CA THR A 43 2.07 -11.63 2.44
C THR A 43 1.84 -12.75 3.47
N GLU A 44 1.39 -13.92 3.02
CA GLU A 44 1.19 -15.10 3.86
C GLU A 44 2.51 -15.59 4.46
N LYS A 45 3.60 -15.61 3.68
CA LYS A 45 4.94 -15.95 4.20
C LYS A 45 5.42 -14.96 5.26
N ALA A 46 5.20 -13.66 5.07
CA ALA A 46 5.54 -12.65 6.06
C ALA A 46 4.77 -12.87 7.38
N LEU A 47 3.47 -13.15 7.27
CA LEU A 47 2.61 -13.41 8.43
C LEU A 47 2.98 -14.73 9.12
N ALA A 48 3.36 -15.77 8.38
CA ALA A 48 3.75 -17.06 8.94
C ALA A 48 5.06 -16.99 9.75
N LEU A 49 5.97 -16.08 9.41
CA LEU A 49 7.23 -15.88 10.15
C LEU A 49 6.99 -15.30 11.55
N ASP A 50 6.07 -14.34 11.67
CA ASP A 50 5.65 -13.82 12.98
C ASP A 50 4.15 -13.50 12.95
N PRO A 51 3.30 -14.48 13.30
CA PRO A 51 1.84 -14.33 13.23
C PRO A 51 1.26 -13.41 14.30
N LYS A 52 2.06 -13.02 15.30
CA LYS A 52 1.61 -12.20 16.42
C LYS A 52 2.15 -10.78 16.34
N ASP A 53 3.12 -10.52 15.46
CA ASP A 53 3.61 -9.18 15.21
C ASP A 53 2.46 -8.28 14.70
N PRO A 54 2.13 -7.20 15.44
CA PRO A 54 1.06 -6.28 15.07
C PRO A 54 1.24 -5.66 13.68
N TYR A 55 2.48 -5.42 13.25
CA TYR A 55 2.73 -4.81 11.95
C TYR A 55 2.42 -5.79 10.82
N ASN A 56 2.87 -7.04 10.91
CA ASN A 56 2.57 -8.09 9.94
C ASN A 56 1.06 -8.33 9.82
N LEU A 57 0.34 -8.34 10.95
CA LEU A 57 -1.13 -8.44 10.95
C LEU A 57 -1.78 -7.29 10.18
N VAL A 58 -1.40 -6.04 10.46
CA VAL A 58 -1.95 -4.87 9.76
C VAL A 58 -1.55 -4.86 8.29
N PHE A 59 -0.31 -5.24 7.96
CA PHE A 59 0.16 -5.34 6.59
C PHE A 59 -0.67 -6.36 5.79
N ALA A 60 -0.88 -7.56 6.33
CA ALA A 60 -1.72 -8.56 5.69
C ALA A 60 -3.17 -8.09 5.52
N ALA A 61 -3.70 -7.36 6.51
CA ALA A 61 -5.06 -6.81 6.46
C ALA A 61 -5.28 -5.82 5.30
N VAL A 62 -4.25 -5.13 4.81
CA VAL A 62 -4.35 -4.26 3.61
C VAL A 62 -4.79 -5.09 2.39
N PHE A 63 -4.15 -6.25 2.17
CA PHE A 63 -4.46 -7.13 1.05
C PHE A 63 -5.75 -7.93 1.28
N MET A 64 -6.07 -8.26 2.53
CA MET A 64 -7.38 -8.84 2.88
C MET A 64 -8.53 -7.92 2.48
N ALA A 65 -8.41 -6.61 2.73
CA ALA A 65 -9.41 -5.63 2.31
C ALA A 65 -9.56 -5.58 0.77
N ALA A 66 -8.44 -5.59 0.04
CA ALA A 66 -8.42 -5.62 -1.43
C ALA A 66 -9.08 -6.89 -2.00
N ASN A 67 -8.88 -8.03 -1.34
CA ASN A 67 -9.43 -9.33 -1.71
C ASN A 67 -10.86 -9.56 -1.18
N GLY A 68 -11.56 -8.51 -0.73
CA GLY A 68 -12.97 -8.58 -0.31
C GLY A 68 -13.22 -9.00 1.14
N LYS A 69 -12.19 -9.35 1.92
CA LYS A 69 -12.30 -9.67 3.36
C LYS A 69 -12.33 -8.40 4.22
N LYS A 70 -13.24 -7.50 3.87
CA LYS A 70 -13.33 -6.13 4.40
C LYS A 70 -13.58 -6.07 5.91
N ASP A 71 -14.50 -6.88 6.44
CA ASP A 71 -14.84 -6.83 7.86
C ASP A 71 -13.72 -7.36 8.76
N GLU A 72 -13.02 -8.41 8.30
CA GLU A 72 -11.88 -8.98 9.00
C GLU A 72 -10.71 -7.98 9.04
N ALA A 73 -10.42 -7.33 7.90
CA ALA A 73 -9.42 -6.29 7.82
C ALA A 73 -9.73 -5.11 8.77
N LEU A 74 -11.00 -4.68 8.86
CA LEU A 74 -11.40 -3.64 9.81
C LEU A 74 -11.23 -4.05 11.26
N LYS A 75 -11.53 -5.31 11.61
CA LYS A 75 -11.31 -5.82 12.96
C LYS A 75 -9.83 -5.69 13.35
N ILE A 76 -8.93 -6.10 12.45
CA ILE A 76 -7.48 -5.98 12.65
C ILE A 76 -7.06 -4.51 12.76
N ALA A 77 -7.53 -3.64 11.85
CA ALA A 77 -7.20 -2.22 11.88
C ALA A 77 -7.64 -1.55 13.18
N ARG A 78 -8.86 -1.85 13.66
CA ARG A 78 -9.41 -1.30 14.90
C ARG A 78 -8.63 -1.77 16.13
N ALA A 79 -8.22 -3.03 16.17
CA ALA A 79 -7.39 -3.57 17.26
C ALA A 79 -5.98 -2.96 17.30
N ASN A 80 -5.46 -2.49 16.16
CA ASN A 80 -4.09 -1.98 16.03
C ASN A 80 -4.03 -0.47 15.75
N MET A 81 -5.09 0.27 16.05
CA MET A 81 -5.16 1.71 15.73
C MET A 81 -4.00 2.51 16.31
N ASN A 82 -3.43 2.10 17.45
CA ASN A 82 -2.34 2.81 18.11
C ASN A 82 -0.94 2.48 17.55
N LEU A 83 -0.84 1.56 16.59
CA LEU A 83 0.44 1.17 15.98
C LEU A 83 0.95 2.26 15.04
N MET A 84 1.75 3.18 15.59
CA MET A 84 2.27 4.35 14.87
C MET A 84 2.96 4.00 13.54
N PRO A 85 3.87 3.00 13.47
CA PRO A 85 4.55 2.66 12.21
C PRO A 85 3.62 2.13 11.12
N ALA A 86 2.42 1.64 11.47
CA ALA A 86 1.46 1.09 10.52
C ALA A 86 0.39 2.10 10.07
N SER A 87 0.59 3.40 10.33
CA SER A 87 -0.41 4.45 10.04
C SER A 87 -0.83 4.50 8.57
N TYR A 88 0.11 4.36 7.62
CA TYR A 88 -0.22 4.27 6.19
C TYR A 88 -1.11 3.06 5.87
N ASN A 89 -0.74 1.87 6.37
CA ASN A 89 -1.49 0.63 6.16
C ASN A 89 -2.90 0.69 6.79
N LEU A 90 -3.01 1.25 7.99
CA LEU A 90 -4.30 1.49 8.64
C LEU A 90 -5.17 2.42 7.80
N ALA A 91 -4.59 3.49 7.23
CA ALA A 91 -5.30 4.36 6.32
C ALA A 91 -5.80 3.62 5.08
N ALA A 92 -4.96 2.79 4.47
CA ALA A 92 -5.30 1.99 3.31
C ALA A 92 -6.49 1.05 3.59
N ILE A 93 -6.51 0.39 4.76
CA ILE A 93 -7.64 -0.46 5.17
C ILE A 93 -8.91 0.38 5.32
N PHE A 94 -8.85 1.51 6.05
CA PHE A 94 -10.02 2.36 6.23
C PHE A 94 -10.54 2.93 4.91
N ALA A 95 -9.67 3.33 3.99
CA ALA A 95 -10.06 3.85 2.67
C ALA A 95 -10.76 2.78 1.81
N GLN A 96 -10.21 1.57 1.76
CA GLN A 96 -10.81 0.44 1.02
C GLN A 96 -12.16 0.00 1.60
N ASN A 97 -12.38 0.29 2.88
CA ASN A 97 -13.62 0.03 3.60
C ASN A 97 -14.59 1.22 3.65
N GLY A 98 -14.28 2.35 2.99
CA GLY A 98 -15.15 3.52 2.94
C GLY A 98 -15.15 4.37 4.22
N GLU A 99 -14.28 4.09 5.19
CA GLU A 99 -14.12 4.87 6.42
C GLU A 99 -13.25 6.12 6.19
N ARG A 100 -13.74 7.02 5.32
CA ARG A 100 -13.04 8.22 4.83
C ARG A 100 -12.34 9.01 5.93
N ASP A 101 -13.06 9.40 6.98
CA ASP A 101 -12.52 10.24 8.05
C ASP A 101 -11.36 9.58 8.80
N LYS A 102 -11.43 8.26 9.02
CA LYS A 102 -10.36 7.50 9.66
C LYS A 102 -9.15 7.35 8.74
N ALA A 103 -9.37 7.11 7.44
CA ALA A 103 -8.29 7.06 6.48
C ALA A 103 -7.49 8.38 6.47
N LEU A 104 -8.19 9.52 6.42
CA LEU A 104 -7.56 10.84 6.46
C LEU A 104 -6.84 11.11 7.79
N ALA A 105 -7.42 10.69 8.91
CA ALA A 105 -6.77 10.81 10.22
C ALA A 105 -5.47 9.98 10.29
N MET A 106 -5.49 8.75 9.78
CA MET A 106 -4.32 7.87 9.76
C MET A 106 -3.24 8.36 8.80
N LEU A 107 -3.59 8.87 7.62
CA LEU A 107 -2.63 9.52 6.72
C LEU A 107 -2.00 10.77 7.35
N ARG A 108 -2.81 11.60 8.03
CA ARG A 108 -2.29 12.78 8.73
C ARG A 108 -1.28 12.38 9.79
N ARG A 109 -1.60 11.33 10.55
CA ARG A 109 -0.68 10.78 11.54
C ARG A 109 0.59 10.24 10.89
N HIS A 110 0.48 9.48 9.81
CA HIS A 110 1.61 8.96 9.05
C HIS A 110 2.55 10.09 8.62
N PHE A 111 2.02 11.05 7.87
CA PHE A 111 2.84 12.10 7.30
C PHE A 111 3.40 13.06 8.34
N TYR A 112 2.61 13.50 9.32
CA TYR A 112 3.01 14.64 10.16
C TYR A 112 3.42 14.28 11.58
N GLN A 113 3.22 13.04 12.03
CA GLN A 113 3.62 12.58 13.37
C GLN A 113 4.65 11.46 13.31
N TYR A 114 4.47 10.49 12.39
CA TYR A 114 5.40 9.37 12.24
C TYR A 114 6.60 9.73 11.34
N GLU A 115 6.35 10.21 10.11
CA GLU A 115 7.41 10.50 9.16
C GLU A 115 8.16 11.78 9.54
N ARG A 116 9.44 11.62 9.89
CA ARG A 116 10.29 12.69 10.43
C ARG A 116 10.93 13.54 9.33
N TYR A 117 11.22 12.95 8.18
CA TYR A 117 12.00 13.56 7.13
C TYR A 117 11.09 14.11 6.03
N GLN A 118 11.16 15.42 5.80
CA GLN A 118 10.31 16.09 4.81
C GLN A 118 10.49 15.53 3.40
N SER A 119 11.71 15.14 3.02
CA SER A 119 11.99 14.52 1.73
C SER A 119 11.31 13.15 1.56
N VAL A 120 11.30 12.32 2.59
CA VAL A 120 10.62 11.01 2.59
C VAL A 120 9.11 11.24 2.53
N ARG A 121 8.59 12.09 3.42
CA ARG A 121 7.18 12.48 3.45
C ARG A 121 6.65 12.96 2.09
N ALA A 122 7.42 13.80 1.38
CA ALA A 122 7.04 14.32 0.08
C ALA A 122 6.90 13.20 -0.97
N LYS A 123 7.74 12.16 -0.91
CA LYS A 123 7.65 10.97 -1.76
C LYS A 123 6.46 10.09 -1.39
N GLU A 124 6.26 9.81 -0.11
CA GLU A 124 5.10 9.03 0.33
C GLU A 124 3.76 9.72 -0.01
N MET A 125 3.69 11.06 0.08
CA MET A 125 2.51 11.82 -0.38
C MET A 125 2.30 11.71 -1.90
N MET A 126 3.38 11.68 -2.67
CA MET A 126 3.34 11.49 -4.12
C MET A 126 2.83 10.09 -4.46
N GLU A 127 3.30 9.06 -3.76
CA GLU A 127 2.85 7.67 -3.90
C GLU A 127 1.38 7.51 -3.52
N ALA A 128 0.96 8.04 -2.36
CA ALA A 128 -0.42 7.96 -1.91
C ALA A 128 -1.43 8.51 -2.93
N ARG A 129 -1.05 9.54 -3.70
CA ARG A 129 -1.92 10.15 -4.74
C ARG A 129 -2.23 9.20 -5.90
N VAL A 130 -1.37 8.22 -6.16
CA VAL A 130 -1.52 7.26 -7.25
C VAL A 130 -1.80 5.83 -6.78
N ASP A 131 -1.59 5.55 -5.50
CA ASP A 131 -1.89 4.27 -4.89
C ASP A 131 -3.37 3.89 -5.08
N ALA A 132 -3.60 2.63 -5.47
CA ALA A 132 -4.95 2.10 -5.71
C ALA A 132 -5.74 1.96 -4.40
N VAL A 133 -5.07 1.73 -3.27
CA VAL A 133 -5.75 1.58 -1.96
C VAL A 133 -6.46 2.86 -1.51
N PHE A 134 -6.09 4.01 -2.07
CA PHE A 134 -6.71 5.31 -1.82
C PHE A 134 -7.63 5.80 -2.95
N GLU A 135 -8.01 4.94 -3.91
CA GLU A 135 -8.89 5.32 -5.04
C GLU A 135 -10.17 6.02 -4.54
N SER A 136 -10.77 5.54 -3.45
CA SER A 136 -12.02 6.06 -2.88
C SER A 136 -11.91 7.49 -2.31
N ILE A 137 -10.69 7.96 -1.98
CA ILE A 137 -10.45 9.28 -1.40
C ILE A 137 -9.55 10.16 -2.28
N ARG A 138 -9.11 9.67 -3.44
CA ARG A 138 -8.10 10.32 -4.29
C ARG A 138 -8.43 11.78 -4.65
N PHE A 139 -9.71 12.08 -4.84
CA PHE A 139 -10.20 13.41 -5.20
C PHE A 139 -10.87 14.16 -4.03
N ASP A 140 -10.83 13.60 -2.82
CA ASP A 140 -11.32 14.28 -1.62
C ASP A 140 -10.47 15.53 -1.36
N ARG A 141 -11.12 16.67 -1.11
CA ARG A 141 -10.43 17.96 -0.94
C ARG A 141 -9.46 17.94 0.24
N GLN A 142 -9.79 17.23 1.32
CA GLN A 142 -8.92 17.10 2.48
C GLN A 142 -7.74 16.18 2.17
N PHE A 143 -7.93 15.11 1.40
CA PHE A 143 -6.81 14.26 0.93
C PHE A 143 -5.84 15.04 0.03
N VAL A 144 -6.37 15.80 -0.93
CA VAL A 144 -5.57 16.65 -1.83
C VAL A 144 -4.77 17.70 -1.05
N ALA A 145 -5.42 18.37 -0.09
CA ALA A 145 -4.76 19.34 0.79
C ALA A 145 -3.70 18.68 1.69
N LEU A 146 -3.99 17.51 2.24
CA LEU A 146 -3.09 16.74 3.09
C LEU A 146 -1.81 16.34 2.37
N THR A 147 -1.88 16.08 1.07
CA THR A 147 -0.76 15.65 0.23
C THR A 147 -0.11 16.79 -0.56
N ASN A 148 -0.46 18.05 -0.30
CA ASN A 148 0.01 19.20 -1.08
C ASN A 148 1.53 19.42 -1.03
N GLY A 149 2.22 18.84 -0.05
CA GLY A 149 3.68 18.87 0.07
C GLY A 149 4.42 17.83 -0.78
N SER A 150 3.75 17.12 -1.70
CA SER A 150 4.41 16.11 -2.55
C SER A 150 5.32 16.75 -3.60
N ASP A 151 6.52 16.20 -3.78
CA ASP A 151 7.47 16.66 -4.80
C ASP A 151 7.15 16.04 -6.17
N GLY A 152 6.49 16.80 -7.05
CA GLY A 152 6.18 16.38 -8.42
C GLY A 152 4.82 15.70 -8.58
N ARG A 153 4.59 15.07 -9.75
CA ARG A 153 3.35 14.38 -10.11
C ARG A 153 3.66 13.01 -10.70
N LEU A 154 3.18 11.94 -10.08
CA LEU A 154 3.13 10.61 -10.72
C LEU A 154 1.91 10.55 -11.65
N PRO A 155 2.00 9.83 -12.78
CA PRO A 155 0.83 9.60 -13.63
C PRO A 155 -0.20 8.81 -12.82
N ILE A 156 -1.46 9.25 -12.87
CA ILE A 156 -2.57 8.53 -12.24
C ILE A 156 -2.76 7.22 -13.03
N PRO A 157 -2.83 6.05 -12.37
CA PRO A 157 -3.13 4.80 -13.06
C PRO A 157 -4.47 4.92 -13.77
N MET A 158 -4.47 4.87 -15.11
CA MET A 158 -5.69 4.72 -15.89
C MET A 158 -6.14 3.27 -15.76
N LYS A 159 -7.41 3.02 -15.43
CA LYS A 159 -7.99 1.68 -15.62
C LYS A 159 -7.78 1.33 -17.09
N ALA A 160 -7.13 0.19 -17.37
CA ALA A 160 -7.00 -0.30 -18.72
C ALA A 160 -8.40 -0.36 -19.33
N MET A 161 -8.66 0.48 -20.34
CA MET A 161 -9.83 0.30 -21.17
C MET A 161 -9.65 -1.06 -21.88
N PRO A 162 -10.68 -1.91 -21.95
CA PRO A 162 -10.58 -3.13 -22.73
C PRO A 162 -10.17 -2.74 -24.15
N ALA A 163 -9.19 -3.47 -24.69
CA ALA A 163 -8.71 -3.29 -26.05
C ALA A 163 -9.83 -3.68 -27.03
N THR A 164 -10.76 -2.77 -27.28
CA THR A 164 -11.74 -2.90 -28.35
C THR A 164 -11.69 -1.68 -29.24
N GLN A 165 -11.27 -1.96 -30.47
CA GLN A 165 -11.46 -1.17 -31.69
C GLN A 165 -10.45 -0.03 -31.92
N ALA A 166 -9.19 -0.40 -32.14
CA ALA A 166 -8.37 0.33 -33.09
C ALA A 166 -8.96 0.07 -34.50
N ALA A 167 -9.76 1.00 -35.00
CA ALA A 167 -10.04 1.08 -36.44
C ALA A 167 -8.82 1.74 -37.12
N PRO A 168 -8.29 1.17 -38.21
CA PRO A 168 -7.23 1.83 -38.96
C PRO A 168 -7.82 2.98 -39.77
N ASN A 169 -7.35 4.20 -39.52
CA ASN A 169 -7.66 5.35 -40.38
C ASN A 169 -7.04 5.13 -41.76
N ARG A 170 -7.86 5.36 -42.79
CA ARG A 170 -7.44 5.62 -44.17
C ARG A 170 -6.88 7.03 -44.30
#